data_AF-A0A7R9Q7R8-F1
#
_entry.id   AF-A0A7R9Q7R8-F1
#
_cell.length_a   1.000
_cell.length_b   1.000
_cell.length_c   1.000
_cell.angle_alpha   90.00
_cell.angle_beta   90.00
_cell.angle_gamma   90.00
#
_symmetry.space_group_name_H-M   'P 1'
#
loop_
_entity.id
_entity.type
_entity.pdbx_description
1 polymer ?
#
loop_
_entity_poly.entity_id
_entity_poly.type
_entity_poly.pdbx_seq_one_letter_code
_entity_poly.pdbx_strand_id
1 'polypeptide(L)'
;MRPDLSVQLITWNVKSEQCKCDLTQLLDIDVDDPSVGHTSAGQQPLADVYAIGLQEVAFRPTSLVFTDPWVTALDKLFRQLDYVRLKQIRLVGILLVVYTRRQLLPRFRSVE
;
A
#
# COMPACT_ATOMS: atom_id res chain seq x y z
N MET A 1 -14.98 -15.26 14.04
CA MET A 1 -14.22 -15.46 12.80
C MET A 1 -14.86 -14.63 11.71
N ARG A 2 -14.14 -13.71 11.05
CA ARG A 2 -14.61 -13.11 9.80
C ARG A 2 -14.25 -14.07 8.66
N PRO A 3 -15.23 -14.68 7.98
CA PRO A 3 -14.96 -15.68 6.95
C PRO A 3 -14.54 -15.07 5.60
N ASP A 4 -14.75 -13.76 5.41
CA ASP A 4 -14.61 -13.12 4.12
C ASP A 4 -13.30 -12.35 4.00
N LEU A 5 -12.60 -12.53 2.87
CA LEU A 5 -11.42 -11.77 2.49
C LEU A 5 -11.82 -10.32 2.19
N SER A 6 -11.21 -9.36 2.88
CA SER A 6 -11.42 -7.93 2.61
C SER A 6 -10.30 -7.34 1.75
N VAL A 7 -10.65 -6.67 0.66
CA VAL A 7 -9.70 -6.05 -0.26
C VAL A 7 -10.05 -4.57 -0.42
N GLN A 8 -9.06 -3.71 -0.24
CA GLN A 8 -9.20 -2.27 -0.48
C GLN A 8 -8.35 -1.87 -1.69
N LEU A 9 -9.00 -1.24 -2.67
CA LEU A 9 -8.37 -0.72 -3.87
C LEU A 9 -8.31 0.81 -3.79
N ILE A 10 -7.11 1.36 -3.96
CA ILE A 10 -6.86 2.79 -3.85
C ILE A 10 -6.15 3.22 -5.12
N THR A 11 -6.66 4.28 -5.74
CA THR A 11 -6.07 4.86 -6.94
C THR A 11 -5.79 6.34 -6.72
N TRP A 12 -4.60 6.81 -7.12
CA TRP A 12 -4.25 8.22 -7.02
C TRP A 12 -3.36 8.67 -8.17
N ASN A 13 -3.77 9.71 -8.87
CA ASN A 13 -2.91 10.43 -9.79
C ASN A 13 -2.05 11.43 -9.00
N VAL A 14 -0.74 11.20 -8.99
CA VAL A 14 0.24 11.98 -8.21
C VAL A 14 0.88 13.12 -9.00
N LYS A 15 0.47 13.35 -10.26
CA LYS A 15 0.87 14.50 -11.10
C LYS A 15 2.38 14.75 -11.16
N SER A 16 3.17 13.69 -11.20
CA SER A 16 4.64 13.71 -11.18
C SER A 16 5.26 14.37 -9.94
N GLU A 17 4.50 14.51 -8.85
CA GLU A 17 5.00 14.99 -7.58
C GLU A 17 5.91 13.96 -6.90
N GLN A 18 6.80 14.47 -6.05
CA GLN A 18 7.60 13.63 -5.18
C GLN A 18 6.76 13.19 -3.98
N CYS A 19 6.96 11.97 -3.50
CA CYS A 19 6.37 11.49 -2.26
C CYS A 19 6.89 12.33 -1.08
N LYS A 20 6.19 13.41 -0.75
CA LYS A 20 6.42 14.29 0.42
C LYS A 20 5.28 14.20 1.43
N CYS A 21 4.19 13.55 1.06
CA CYS A 21 2.97 13.44 1.86
C CYS A 21 3.07 12.31 2.87
N ASP A 22 2.41 12.51 4.01
CA ASP A 22 2.06 11.42 4.91
C ASP A 22 0.92 10.61 4.27
N LEU A 23 1.17 9.33 4.04
CA LEU A 23 0.25 8.44 3.33
C LEU A 23 -0.88 7.92 4.24
N THR A 24 -0.77 8.11 5.56
CA THR A 24 -1.81 7.76 6.54
C THR A 24 -3.14 8.44 6.20
N GLN A 25 -3.10 9.74 5.91
CA GLN A 25 -4.28 10.54 5.55
C GLN A 25 -4.90 10.11 4.23
N LEU A 26 -4.07 9.75 3.23
CA LEU A 26 -4.54 9.27 1.93
C LEU A 26 -5.27 7.92 2.08
N LEU A 27 -4.73 7.06 2.92
CA LEU A 27 -5.22 5.70 3.10
C LEU A 27 -6.31 5.62 4.18
N ASP A 28 -6.62 6.75 4.83
CA ASP A 28 -7.50 6.86 6.00
C ASP A 28 -7.12 5.87 7.10
N ILE A 29 -5.82 5.63 7.30
CA ILE A 29 -5.32 4.65 8.29
C ILE A 29 -4.89 5.39 9.55
N ASP A 30 -5.51 5.05 10.68
CA ASP A 30 -5.03 5.45 11.99
C ASP A 30 -3.92 4.48 12.44
N VAL A 31 -2.72 5.02 12.64
CA VAL A 31 -1.52 4.26 13.05
C VAL A 31 -1.28 4.38 14.55
N ASP A 32 -1.98 5.28 15.25
CA ASP A 32 -1.71 5.62 16.65
C ASP A 32 -2.37 4.64 17.65
N ASP A 33 -3.31 3.79 17.20
CA ASP A 33 -3.86 2.68 18.00
C ASP A 33 -3.48 1.29 17.41
N PRO A 34 -2.38 0.68 17.88
CA PRO A 34 -1.93 -0.64 17.40
C PRO A 34 -2.85 -1.80 17.82
N SER A 35 -3.76 -1.58 18.78
CA SER A 35 -4.75 -2.56 19.21
C SER A 35 -5.96 -2.61 18.28
N VAL A 36 -6.19 -1.55 17.51
CA VAL A 36 -7.38 -1.43 16.70
C VAL A 36 -7.04 -0.69 15.41
N GLY A 37 -6.49 -1.43 14.44
CA GLY A 37 -6.32 -0.93 13.09
C GLY A 37 -7.67 -0.54 12.52
N HIS A 38 -8.00 0.74 12.62
CA HIS A 38 -9.27 1.34 12.25
C HIS A 38 -9.04 2.43 11.22
N THR A 39 -10.01 2.58 10.32
CA THR A 39 -10.01 3.74 9.43
C THR A 39 -10.49 4.98 10.17
N SER A 40 -9.91 6.15 9.89
CA SER A 40 -10.25 7.40 10.60
C SER A 40 -11.70 7.86 10.38
N ALA A 41 -12.37 7.36 9.32
CA ALA A 41 -13.81 7.56 9.09
C ALA A 41 -14.76 6.68 9.93
N GLY A 42 -14.23 5.82 10.83
CA GLY A 42 -15.00 5.13 11.87
C GLY A 42 -14.87 3.60 11.83
N GLN A 43 -14.25 3.04 12.88
CA GLN A 43 -14.30 1.65 13.38
C GLN A 43 -14.27 0.47 12.38
N GLN A 44 -14.01 0.67 11.09
CA GLN A 44 -13.82 -0.42 10.15
C GLN A 44 -12.42 -1.00 10.34
N PRO A 45 -12.28 -2.31 10.55
CA PRO A 45 -10.96 -2.89 10.71
C PRO A 45 -10.20 -2.86 9.38
N LEU A 46 -8.87 -2.78 9.45
CA LEU A 46 -7.99 -2.78 8.28
C LEU A 46 -8.35 -3.94 7.32
N ALA A 47 -8.23 -3.68 6.02
CA ALA A 47 -8.43 -4.70 4.99
C ALA A 47 -7.35 -5.77 5.03
N ASP A 48 -7.65 -7.00 4.62
CA ASP A 48 -6.67 -8.09 4.54
C ASP A 48 -5.65 -7.89 3.42
N VAL A 49 -6.07 -7.21 2.35
CA VAL A 49 -5.27 -6.85 1.19
C VAL A 49 -5.50 -5.39 0.82
N TYR A 50 -4.41 -4.67 0.55
CA TYR A 50 -4.43 -3.34 -0.03
C TYR A 50 -3.78 -3.38 -1.42
N ALA A 51 -4.50 -2.91 -2.44
CA ALA A 51 -3.98 -2.71 -3.78
C ALA A 51 -3.95 -1.21 -4.08
N ILE A 52 -2.76 -0.69 -4.40
CA ILE A 52 -2.51 0.75 -4.50
C ILE A 52 -1.96 1.04 -5.89
N GLY A 53 -2.76 1.73 -6.70
CA GLY A 53 -2.42 2.18 -8.05
C GLY A 53 -2.11 3.67 -8.07
N LEU A 54 -0.89 4.05 -8.42
CA LEU A 54 -0.49 5.43 -8.63
C LEU A 54 -0.31 5.72 -10.13
N GLN A 55 -0.76 6.90 -10.57
CA GLN A 55 -0.67 7.39 -11.95
C GLN A 55 0.16 8.68 -12.03
N GLU A 56 0.75 8.94 -13.19
CA GLU A 56 1.72 10.03 -13.41
C GLU A 56 2.88 10.00 -12.41
N VAL A 57 3.33 8.82 -12.00
CA VAL A 57 4.50 8.69 -11.12
C VAL A 57 5.74 9.13 -11.89
N ALA A 58 6.46 10.11 -11.35
CA ALA A 58 7.65 10.67 -11.99
C ALA A 58 8.67 9.55 -12.30
N PHE A 59 9.04 9.43 -13.57
CA PHE A 59 10.08 8.51 -13.99
C PHE A 59 11.46 9.16 -13.83
N ARG A 60 12.35 8.52 -13.07
CA ARG A 60 13.77 8.88 -13.03
C ARG A 60 14.58 7.69 -13.51
N PRO A 61 15.58 7.84 -14.38
CA PRO A 61 16.44 6.72 -14.80
C PRO A 61 17.08 5.97 -13.61
N THR A 62 17.37 6.69 -12.51
CA THR A 62 17.85 6.10 -11.25
C THR A 62 16.85 5.16 -10.59
N SER A 63 15.53 5.32 -10.82
CA SER A 63 14.48 4.42 -10.30
C SER A 63 14.52 3.01 -10.90
N LEU A 64 15.37 2.76 -11.91
CA LEU A 64 15.62 1.41 -12.41
C LEU A 64 16.57 0.61 -11.50
N VAL A 65 17.37 1.30 -10.69
CA VAL A 65 18.38 0.70 -9.81
C VAL A 65 18.04 0.92 -8.34
N PHE A 66 17.38 2.05 -8.02
CA PHE A 66 16.95 2.40 -6.67
C PHE A 66 15.43 2.25 -6.52
N THR A 67 15.01 1.88 -5.31
CA THR A 67 13.59 1.79 -4.95
C THR A 67 12.90 3.14 -5.13
N ASP A 68 11.74 3.15 -5.77
CA ASP A 68 10.94 4.35 -5.98
C ASP A 68 10.56 4.98 -4.61
N PRO A 69 10.63 6.32 -4.46
CA PRO A 69 10.27 6.98 -3.20
C PRO A 69 8.84 6.67 -2.73
N TRP A 70 7.89 6.52 -3.66
CA TRP A 70 6.51 6.15 -3.32
C TRP A 70 6.43 4.74 -2.74
N VAL A 71 7.16 3.79 -3.35
CA VAL A 71 7.27 2.42 -2.84
C VAL A 71 7.89 2.42 -1.45
N THR A 72 8.96 3.20 -1.25
CA THR A 72 9.66 3.27 0.04
C THR A 72 8.76 3.81 1.15
N ALA A 73 7.96 4.84 0.85
CA ALA A 73 7.00 5.40 1.80
C ALA A 73 5.88 4.42 2.12
N LEU A 74 5.32 3.75 1.10
CA LEU A 74 4.31 2.71 1.28
C LEU A 74 4.85 1.53 2.10
N ASP A 75 6.05 1.03 1.79
CA ASP A 75 6.69 -0.05 2.54
C ASP A 75 6.85 0.32 4.01
N LYS A 76 7.28 1.56 4.30
CA LYS A 76 7.46 2.04 5.67
C LYS A 76 6.14 2.03 6.43
N LEU A 77 5.07 2.55 5.83
CA LEU A 77 3.75 2.60 6.45
C LEU A 77 3.18 1.20 6.68
N PHE A 78 3.11 0.37 5.64
CA PHE A 78 2.51 -0.97 5.74
C PHE A 78 3.30 -1.89 6.68
N ARG A 79 4.62 -1.71 6.80
CA ARG A 79 5.43 -2.46 7.76
C ARG A 79 5.07 -2.15 9.22
N GLN A 80 4.68 -0.91 9.54
CA GLN A 80 4.23 -0.55 10.89
C GLN A 80 2.94 -1.27 11.28
N LEU A 81 2.14 -1.67 10.29
CA LEU A 81 0.86 -2.37 10.46
C LEU A 81 0.97 -3.90 10.35
N ASP A 82 2.19 -4.45 10.29
CA ASP A 82 2.50 -5.87 10.03
C ASP A 82 1.96 -6.41 8.68
N TYR A 83 1.99 -5.55 7.66
CA TYR A 83 1.75 -5.96 6.28
C TYR A 83 3.08 -6.25 5.57
N VAL A 84 2.98 -7.10 4.55
CA VAL A 84 4.07 -7.48 3.66
C VAL A 84 3.66 -7.18 2.22
N ARG A 85 4.60 -6.70 1.41
CA ARG A 85 4.39 -6.49 -0.02
C ARG A 85 4.31 -7.83 -0.73
N LEU A 86 3.19 -8.07 -1.42
CA LEU A 86 2.99 -9.24 -2.27
C LEU A 86 3.57 -9.03 -3.66
N LYS A 87 3.29 -7.87 -4.26
CA LYS A 87 3.68 -7.58 -5.64
C LYS A 87 3.88 -6.08 -5.85
N GLN A 88 4.78 -5.77 -6.75
CA GLN A 88 4.94 -4.45 -7.33
C GLN A 88 5.04 -4.60 -8.84
N ILE A 89 4.23 -3.85 -9.57
CA ILE A 89 4.31 -3.73 -11.03
C ILE A 89 4.48 -2.26 -11.36
N ARG A 90 5.41 -1.96 -12.26
CA ARG A 90 5.64 -0.61 -12.73
C ARG A 90 5.59 -0.59 -14.25
N LEU A 91 4.75 0.29 -14.77
CA LEU A 91 4.67 0.65 -16.18
C LEU A 91 4.90 2.16 -16.27
N VAL A 92 5.27 2.67 -17.44
CA VAL A 92 5.62 4.09 -17.57
C VAL A 92 4.55 5.01 -16.94
N GLY A 93 4.94 5.77 -15.92
CA GLY A 93 4.04 6.65 -15.17
C GLY A 93 3.01 5.96 -14.26
N ILE A 94 2.99 4.63 -14.21
CA ILE A 94 2.03 3.83 -13.42
C ILE A 94 2.77 2.92 -12.45
N LEU A 95 2.36 2.94 -11.20
CA LEU A 95 2.88 2.05 -10.15
C LEU A 95 1.71 1.32 -9.48
N LEU A 96 1.73 0.00 -9.49
CA LEU A 96 0.81 -0.84 -8.72
C LEU A 96 1.59 -1.55 -7.62
N VAL A 97 1.14 -1.41 -6.37
CA VAL A 97 1.72 -2.13 -5.23
C VAL A 97 0.61 -2.83 -4.45
N VAL A 98 0.82 -4.10 -4.15
CA VAL A 98 -0.14 -4.92 -3.39
C VAL A 98 0.50 -5.34 -2.08
N TYR A 99 -0.21 -5.10 -0.98
CA TYR A 99 0.17 -5.49 0.38
C TYR A 99 -0.86 -6.44 0.98
N THR A 100 -0.41 -7.34 1.85
CA THR A 100 -1.31 -8.18 2.67
C THR A 100 -0.79 -8.30 4.09
N ARG A 101 -1.66 -8.65 5.03
CA ARG A 101 -1.26 -8.99 6.40
C ARG A 101 -0.25 -10.13 6.38
N ARG A 102 0.84 -10.02 7.16
CA ARG A 102 1.88 -11.06 7.26
C ARG A 102 1.31 -12.46 7.55
N GLN A 103 0.27 -12.53 8.39
CA GLN A 103 -0.40 -13.78 8.79
C GLN A 103 -1.07 -14.51 7.62
N LEU A 104 -1.49 -13.78 6.59
CA LEU A 104 -2.17 -14.34 5.41
C LEU A 104 -1.19 -14.74 4.30
N LEU A 105 0.08 -14.35 4.39
CA LEU A 105 1.11 -14.63 3.38
C LEU A 105 1.14 -16.09 2.91
N PRO A 106 1.06 -17.13 3.78
CA PRO A 106 1.08 -18.53 3.34
C PRO A 106 -0.12 -18.96 2.48
N ARG A 107 -1.21 -18.18 2.47
CA ARG A 107 -2.41 -18.45 1.67
C ARG A 107 -2.29 -17.99 0.23
N PHE A 108 -1.39 -17.05 -0.07
CA PHE A 108 -1.17 -16.57 -1.43
C PHE A 108 -0.30 -17.55 -2.21
N ARG A 109 -0.78 -17.94 -3.40
CA ARG A 109 -0.06 -18.79 -4.37
C ARG A 109 -0.17 -18.14 -5.75
N SER A 110 0.81 -18.39 -6.61
CA SER A 110 0.82 -17.92 -8.01
C SER A 110 0.63 -16.40 -8.17
N VAL A 111 1.44 -15.61 -7.45
CA VAL A 111 1.41 -14.14 -7.54
C VAL A 111 2.21 -13.67 -8.76
N GLU A 112 1.52 -13.52 -9.90
CA GLU A 112 2.11 -13.11 -11.19
C GLU A 112 1.80 -11.65 -11.56
#